data_AF-A0A371GP98-F1
#
_entry.id   AF-A0A371GP98-F1
#
_cell.length_a   1.000
_cell.length_b   1.000
_cell.length_c   1.000
_cell.angle_alpha   90.00
_cell.angle_beta   90.00
_cell.angle_gamma   90.00
#
_symmetry.space_group_name_H-M   'P 1'
#
loop_
_entity.id
_entity.type
_entity.pdbx_description
1 polymer ?
#
loop_
_entity_poly.entity_id
_entity_poly.type
_entity_poly.pdbx_seq_one_letter_code
_entity_poly.pdbx_strand_id
1 'polypeptide(L)'
;MNEICKDRDVAIQEICNCIYGNALPFNLVRSPLFVQMLKVVGEYGKGLKPPTYHEVRVSFLKKAVDNIHKSLEKYKSEWEKWGYTLMCDGWTDGKGSSLTNFLVNSPSGSVFIKSIDTSNVIKDGKNMFKLLDSIVEEIGEENVVQVVMDGATNLVTVGRMLMEKRTKLFWSPCAAHCLDLVLEDIGELLGRELARPAVTRFATSYLTLNCIKQQKNALRSMFASEEWATSSHA
;
A
#
# COMPACT_ATOMS: atom_id res chain seq x y z
N MET A 1 24.17 7.43 50.34
CA MET A 1 23.44 7.55 49.06
C MET A 1 24.45 7.22 47.97
N ASN A 2 24.44 5.99 47.45
CA ASN A 2 25.36 5.60 46.39
C ASN A 2 24.77 6.02 45.05
N GLU A 3 25.26 7.13 44.50
CA GLU A 3 25.13 7.43 43.08
C GLU A 3 25.89 6.34 42.31
N ILE A 4 25.17 5.36 41.81
CA ILE A 4 25.69 4.42 40.83
C ILE A 4 25.93 5.26 39.57
N CYS A 5 27.19 5.55 39.29
CA CYS A 5 27.61 6.20 38.05
C CYS A 5 27.02 5.42 36.87
N LYS A 6 26.05 6.04 36.19
CA LYS A 6 25.40 5.47 35.01
C LYS A 6 26.41 5.57 33.85
N ASP A 7 27.25 4.56 33.71
CA ASP A 7 28.20 4.49 32.59
C ASP A 7 27.40 4.40 31.28
N ARG A 8 27.44 5.50 30.54
CA ARG A 8 26.74 5.64 29.27
C ARG A 8 27.30 4.67 28.24
N ASP A 9 28.61 4.46 28.21
CA ASP A 9 29.26 3.72 27.13
C ASP A 9 28.93 2.24 27.22
N VAL A 10 28.84 1.69 28.43
CA VAL A 10 28.34 0.32 28.65
C VAL A 10 26.90 0.16 28.15
N ALA A 11 26.00 1.08 28.49
CA ALA A 11 24.61 1.01 28.05
C ALA A 11 24.46 1.11 26.53
N ILE A 12 25.23 2.00 25.89
CA ILE A 12 25.25 2.15 24.44
C ILE A 12 25.85 0.91 23.76
N GLN A 13 26.91 0.33 24.32
CA GLN A 13 27.51 -0.90 23.80
C GLN A 13 26.50 -2.05 23.76
N GLU A 14 25.71 -2.24 24.82
CA GLU A 14 24.68 -3.29 24.87
C GLU A 14 23.54 -3.05 23.87
N ILE A 15 23.12 -1.79 23.70
CA ILE A 15 22.15 -1.42 22.66
C ILE A 15 22.70 -1.76 21.27
N CYS A 16 23.96 -1.41 20.99
CA CYS A 16 24.61 -1.71 19.72
C CYS A 16 24.75 -3.23 19.49
N ASN A 17 25.14 -4.00 20.51
CA ASN A 17 25.22 -5.46 20.45
C ASN A 17 23.87 -6.08 20.07
N CYS A 18 22.77 -5.60 20.65
CA CYS A 18 21.42 -6.04 20.30
C CYS A 18 21.07 -5.76 18.83
N ILE A 19 21.43 -4.58 18.32
CA ILE A 19 21.22 -4.20 16.92
C ILE A 19 22.03 -5.10 15.97
N TYR A 20 23.33 -5.30 16.25
CA TYR A 20 24.21 -6.12 15.43
C TYR A 20 23.81 -7.60 15.46
N GLY A 21 23.57 -8.15 16.65
CA GLY A 21 23.24 -9.55 16.85
C GLY A 21 21.92 -9.98 16.22
N ASN A 22 20.97 -9.04 16.04
CA ASN A 22 19.67 -9.30 15.41
C ASN A 22 19.53 -8.70 14.00
N ALA A 23 20.64 -8.23 13.40
CA ALA A 23 20.65 -7.60 12.10
C ALA A 23 19.60 -6.47 11.93
N LEU A 24 19.40 -5.67 12.99
CA LEU A 24 18.44 -4.57 12.96
C LEU A 24 19.01 -3.39 12.14
N PRO A 25 18.18 -2.67 11.36
CA PRO A 25 18.64 -1.52 10.61
C PRO A 25 19.20 -0.42 11.53
N PHE A 26 20.36 0.15 11.21
CA PHE A 26 20.94 1.25 12.00
C PHE A 26 20.05 2.49 12.07
N ASN A 27 19.17 2.68 11.08
CA ASN A 27 18.18 3.76 11.11
C ASN A 27 17.18 3.64 12.27
N LEU A 28 17.09 2.48 12.94
CA LEU A 28 16.26 2.27 14.13
C LEU A 28 16.54 3.32 15.21
N VAL A 29 17.81 3.69 15.44
CA VAL A 29 18.17 4.66 16.49
C VAL A 29 17.66 6.07 16.24
N ARG A 30 17.25 6.37 14.99
CA ARG A 30 16.63 7.64 14.60
C ARG A 30 15.11 7.62 14.71
N SER A 31 14.51 6.45 14.97
CA SER A 31 13.06 6.32 15.13
C SER A 31 12.59 7.00 16.42
N PRO A 32 11.57 7.88 16.37
CA PRO A 32 10.95 8.42 17.58
C PRO A 32 10.45 7.32 18.54
N LEU A 33 10.03 6.17 18.01
CA LEU A 33 9.59 5.03 18.81
C LEU A 33 10.75 4.42 19.63
N PHE A 34 11.94 4.37 19.05
CA PHE A 34 13.13 3.86 19.74
C PHE A 34 13.56 4.80 20.88
N VAL A 35 13.56 6.11 20.61
CA VAL A 35 13.85 7.14 21.64
C VAL A 35 12.83 7.07 22.77
N GLN A 36 11.53 6.96 22.44
CA GLN A 36 10.47 6.84 23.44
C GLN A 36 10.59 5.55 24.26
N MET A 37 10.94 4.42 23.63
CA MET A 37 11.18 3.16 24.32
C MET A 37 12.29 3.31 25.37
N LEU A 38 13.45 3.85 24.99
CA LEU A 38 14.57 4.04 25.92
C LEU A 38 14.22 4.98 27.07
N LYS A 39 13.46 6.04 26.78
CA LYS A 39 12.95 6.96 27.81
C LYS A 39 12.09 6.23 28.84
N VAL A 40 11.07 5.49 28.40
CA VAL A 40 10.14 4.77 29.29
C VAL A 40 10.86 3.67 30.08
N VAL A 41 11.79 2.95 29.46
CA VAL A 41 12.63 1.95 30.14
C VAL A 41 13.49 2.62 31.23
N GLY A 42 14.08 3.78 30.91
CA GLY A 42 14.88 4.56 31.87
C GLY A 42 14.05 5.11 33.03
N GLU A 43 12.82 5.55 32.77
CA GLU A 43 11.87 6.04 33.77
C GLU A 43 11.35 4.91 34.69
N TYR A 44 11.13 3.71 34.15
CA TYR A 44 10.77 2.54 34.95
C TYR A 44 11.89 2.16 35.93
N GLY A 45 13.15 2.26 35.49
CA GLY A 45 14.32 2.00 36.31
C GLY A 45 14.66 0.52 36.46
N LYS A 46 15.41 0.19 37.53
CA LYS A 46 15.92 -1.17 37.76
C LYS A 46 14.79 -2.17 38.02
N GLY A 47 14.89 -3.35 37.43
CA GLY A 47 13.96 -4.46 37.65
C GLY A 47 12.88 -4.62 36.58
N LEU A 48 12.92 -3.83 35.50
CA LEU A 48 12.09 -4.10 34.32
C LEU A 48 12.45 -5.48 33.76
N LYS A 49 11.47 -6.37 33.70
CA LYS A 49 11.61 -7.62 32.94
C LYS A 49 11.30 -7.33 31.47
N PRO A 50 12.11 -7.85 30.53
CA PRO A 50 11.79 -7.72 29.11
C PRO A 50 10.43 -8.39 28.80
N PRO A 51 9.70 -7.91 27.79
CA PRO A 51 8.45 -8.54 27.39
C PRO A 51 8.71 -9.97 26.91
N THR A 52 7.83 -10.88 27.28
CA THR A 52 7.88 -12.27 26.81
C THR A 52 7.47 -12.36 25.34
N TYR A 53 7.86 -13.45 24.67
CA TYR A 53 7.49 -13.73 23.29
C TYR A 53 5.96 -13.68 23.06
N HIS A 54 5.19 -14.21 24.02
CA HIS A 54 3.72 -14.18 23.96
C HIS A 54 3.14 -12.77 24.12
N GLU A 55 3.70 -11.98 25.05
CA GLU A 55 3.27 -10.60 25.24
C GLU A 55 3.46 -9.76 23.98
N VAL A 56 4.60 -9.90 23.30
CA VAL A 56 4.88 -9.17 22.05
C VAL A 56 3.92 -9.60 20.94
N ARG A 57 3.82 -10.91 20.65
CA ARG A 57 3.11 -11.39 19.46
C ARG A 57 1.58 -11.47 19.60
N VAL A 58 1.05 -11.50 20.82
CA VAL A 58 -0.41 -11.63 21.06
C VAL A 58 -0.93 -10.42 21.82
N SER A 59 -0.50 -10.25 23.08
CA SER A 59 -1.19 -9.33 24.01
C SER A 59 -1.01 -7.86 23.62
N PHE A 60 0.22 -7.42 23.39
CA PHE A 60 0.50 -6.03 23.01
C PHE A 60 0.24 -5.78 21.53
N LEU A 61 0.42 -6.77 20.65
CA LEU A 61 0.03 -6.65 19.25
C LEU A 61 -1.49 -6.43 19.12
N LYS A 62 -2.31 -7.23 19.82
CA LYS A 62 -3.77 -7.04 19.83
C LYS A 62 -4.14 -5.65 20.35
N LYS A 63 -3.54 -5.21 21.46
CA LYS A 63 -3.76 -3.85 21.99
C LYS A 63 -3.37 -2.76 20.98
N ALA A 64 -2.25 -2.92 20.27
CA ALA A 64 -1.83 -1.99 19.24
C ALA A 64 -2.85 -1.91 18.10
N VAL A 65 -3.32 -3.07 17.62
CA VAL A 65 -4.39 -3.17 16.61
C VAL A 65 -5.68 -2.50 17.10
N ASP A 66 -6.12 -2.80 18.32
CA ASP A 66 -7.33 -2.20 18.90
C ASP A 66 -7.20 -0.67 19.05
N ASN A 67 -6.02 -0.18 19.42
CA ASN A 67 -5.75 1.26 19.53
C ASN A 67 -5.79 1.95 18.16
N ILE A 68 -5.27 1.30 17.12
CA ILE A 68 -5.39 1.82 15.74
C ILE A 68 -6.87 1.85 15.35
N HIS A 69 -7.64 0.78 15.56
CA HIS A 69 -9.08 0.77 15.26
C HIS A 69 -9.85 1.88 15.98
N LYS A 70 -9.57 2.11 17.28
CA LYS A 70 -10.16 3.24 18.02
C LYS A 70 -9.80 4.59 17.41
N SER A 71 -8.56 4.75 16.96
CA SER A 71 -8.13 5.98 16.27
C SER A 71 -8.78 6.13 14.89
N LEU A 72 -9.27 5.04 14.30
CA LEU A 72 -9.96 5.03 13.01
C LEU A 72 -11.44 5.43 13.12
N GLU A 73 -12.07 5.30 14.29
CA GLU A 73 -13.48 5.67 14.51
C GLU A 73 -13.78 7.13 14.10
N LYS A 74 -12.82 8.05 14.25
CA LYS A 74 -12.97 9.43 13.79
C LYS A 74 -13.21 9.54 12.27
N TYR A 75 -12.58 8.66 11.47
CA TYR A 75 -12.75 8.66 10.01
C TYR A 75 -14.11 8.09 9.62
N LYS A 76 -14.65 7.13 10.37
CA LYS A 76 -15.97 6.54 10.10
C LYS A 76 -17.09 7.59 10.11
N SER A 77 -17.03 8.55 11.04
CA SER A 77 -18.01 9.65 11.06
C SER A 77 -17.99 10.53 9.79
N GLU A 78 -16.82 10.68 9.16
CA GLU A 78 -16.72 11.39 7.88
C GLU A 78 -17.13 10.54 6.70
N TRP A 79 -16.87 9.22 6.77
CA TRP A 79 -17.32 8.25 5.79
C TRP A 79 -18.84 8.24 5.66
N GLU A 80 -19.57 8.37 6.78
CA GLU A 80 -21.03 8.52 6.78
C GLU A 80 -21.50 9.80 6.05
N LYS A 81 -20.67 10.85 6.04
CA LYS A 81 -21.02 12.15 5.46
C LYS A 81 -20.68 12.26 3.97
N TRP A 82 -19.51 11.76 3.58
CA TRP A 82 -18.95 11.98 2.24
C TRP A 82 -18.82 10.69 1.44
N GLY A 83 -18.95 9.54 2.10
CA GLY A 83 -18.54 8.26 1.56
C GLY A 83 -17.02 8.17 1.35
N TYR A 84 -16.60 7.08 0.73
CA TYR A 84 -15.21 6.82 0.41
C TYR A 84 -15.04 5.92 -0.81
N THR A 85 -13.81 5.93 -1.32
CA THR A 85 -13.35 5.06 -2.40
C THR A 85 -12.63 3.85 -1.82
N LEU A 86 -13.11 2.64 -2.11
CA LEU A 86 -12.39 1.40 -1.85
C LEU A 86 -11.35 1.20 -2.97
N MET A 87 -10.08 1.13 -2.60
CA MET A 87 -8.96 0.85 -3.50
C MET A 87 -8.47 -0.58 -3.27
N CYS A 88 -8.35 -1.32 -4.35
CA CYS A 88 -7.85 -2.68 -4.40
C CYS A 88 -6.54 -2.69 -5.19
N ASP A 89 -5.47 -3.12 -4.55
CA ASP A 89 -4.13 -3.19 -5.16
C ASP A 89 -3.56 -4.60 -5.00
N GLY A 90 -3.46 -5.33 -6.11
CA GLY A 90 -2.97 -6.69 -6.16
C GLY A 90 -1.53 -6.72 -6.67
N TRP A 91 -0.67 -7.49 -6.00
CA TRP A 91 0.66 -7.81 -6.53
C TRP A 91 0.90 -9.32 -6.46
N THR A 92 1.62 -9.82 -7.46
CA THR A 92 2.04 -11.23 -7.52
C THR A 92 3.56 -11.28 -7.47
N ASP A 93 4.10 -12.10 -6.58
CA ASP A 93 5.53 -12.33 -6.49
C ASP A 93 6.03 -13.23 -7.63
N GLY A 94 7.36 -13.28 -7.83
CA GLY A 94 7.96 -14.14 -8.84
C GLY A 94 7.80 -15.65 -8.59
N LYS A 95 7.22 -16.05 -7.45
CA LYS A 95 6.90 -17.44 -7.11
C LYS A 95 5.42 -17.77 -7.37
N GLY A 96 4.63 -16.81 -7.84
CA GLY A 96 3.20 -16.97 -8.11
C GLY A 96 2.29 -16.80 -6.89
N SER A 97 2.82 -16.29 -5.78
CA SER A 97 2.02 -15.90 -4.60
C SER A 97 1.44 -14.53 -4.84
N SER A 98 0.13 -14.38 -4.71
CA SER A 98 -0.57 -13.11 -4.87
C SER A 98 -1.11 -12.59 -3.56
N LEU A 99 -0.93 -11.29 -3.33
CA LEU A 99 -1.48 -10.57 -2.19
C LEU A 99 -2.25 -9.35 -2.69
N THR A 100 -3.47 -9.19 -2.19
CA THR A 100 -4.31 -8.03 -2.51
C THR A 100 -4.51 -7.18 -1.26
N ASN A 101 -4.15 -5.91 -1.38
CA ASN A 101 -4.33 -4.89 -0.35
C ASN A 101 -5.66 -4.14 -0.58
N PHE A 102 -6.40 -3.93 0.50
CA PHE A 102 -7.61 -3.13 0.51
C PHE A 102 -7.39 -1.88 1.34
N LEU A 103 -7.61 -0.74 0.69
CA LEU A 103 -7.49 0.58 1.32
C LEU A 103 -8.77 1.37 1.09
N VAL A 104 -9.12 2.21 2.04
CA VAL A 104 -10.21 3.16 1.91
C VAL A 104 -9.63 4.56 1.78
N ASN A 105 -10.06 5.31 0.79
CA ASN A 105 -9.66 6.71 0.60
C ASN A 105 -10.83 7.66 0.77
N SER A 106 -10.64 8.68 1.59
CA SER A 106 -11.63 9.71 1.91
C SER A 106 -10.95 11.08 1.96
N PRO A 107 -11.69 12.21 2.04
CA PRO A 107 -11.09 13.53 2.21
C PRO A 107 -10.16 13.65 3.43
N SER A 108 -10.38 12.87 4.48
CA SER A 108 -9.51 12.79 5.65
C SER A 108 -8.23 11.98 5.45
N GLY A 109 -8.08 11.31 4.30
CA GLY A 109 -6.92 10.53 3.94
C GLY A 109 -7.24 9.05 3.68
N SER A 110 -6.16 8.28 3.53
CA SER A 110 -6.21 6.86 3.20
C SER A 110 -6.00 5.99 4.44
N VAL A 111 -6.82 4.95 4.57
CA VAL A 111 -6.80 3.98 5.66
C VAL A 111 -6.59 2.59 5.08
N PHE A 112 -5.58 1.89 5.57
CA PHE A 112 -5.40 0.48 5.26
C PHE A 112 -6.44 -0.35 6.01
N ILE A 113 -7.21 -1.17 5.29
CA ILE A 113 -8.21 -2.06 5.88
C ILE A 113 -7.58 -3.40 6.19
N LYS A 114 -7.07 -4.09 5.15
CA LYS A 114 -6.42 -5.40 5.29
C LYS A 114 -5.71 -5.83 4.01
N SER A 115 -4.89 -6.85 4.14
CA SER A 115 -4.32 -7.60 3.01
C SER A 115 -4.85 -9.02 3.04
N ILE A 116 -5.15 -9.58 1.87
CA ILE A 116 -5.64 -10.95 1.70
C ILE A 116 -4.74 -11.68 0.73
N ASP A 117 -4.34 -12.90 1.08
CA ASP A 117 -3.69 -13.81 0.14
C ASP A 117 -4.70 -14.23 -0.91
N THR A 118 -4.43 -13.86 -2.15
CA THR A 118 -5.29 -14.09 -3.31
C THR A 118 -4.66 -15.03 -4.33
N SER A 119 -3.58 -15.73 -3.96
CA SER A 119 -2.87 -16.70 -4.83
C SER A 119 -3.81 -17.72 -5.48
N ASN A 120 -4.85 -18.15 -4.73
CA ASN A 120 -5.86 -19.11 -5.19
C ASN A 120 -7.12 -18.47 -5.80
N VAL A 121 -7.23 -17.13 -5.78
CA VAL A 121 -8.44 -16.36 -6.09
C VAL A 121 -8.33 -15.62 -7.42
N ILE A 122 -7.16 -15.05 -7.76
CA ILE A 122 -7.00 -14.15 -8.92
C ILE A 122 -7.30 -14.82 -10.27
N LYS A 123 -7.18 -16.16 -10.36
CA LYS A 123 -7.40 -16.91 -11.60
C LYS A 123 -8.87 -17.02 -12.03
N ASP A 124 -9.83 -16.64 -11.17
CA ASP A 124 -11.27 -16.72 -11.47
C ASP A 124 -11.98 -15.43 -11.08
N GLY A 125 -12.49 -14.70 -12.08
CA GLY A 125 -13.25 -13.46 -11.88
C GLY A 125 -14.44 -13.63 -10.92
N LYS A 126 -15.07 -14.81 -10.84
CA LYS A 126 -16.16 -15.04 -9.87
C LYS A 126 -15.69 -15.04 -8.43
N ASN A 127 -14.52 -15.61 -8.15
CA ASN A 127 -13.97 -15.64 -6.80
C ASN A 127 -13.48 -14.24 -6.38
N MET A 128 -12.89 -13.50 -7.32
CA MET A 128 -12.52 -12.11 -7.09
C MET A 128 -13.74 -11.23 -6.82
N PHE A 129 -14.83 -11.42 -7.58
CA PHE A 129 -16.11 -10.77 -7.30
C PHE A 129 -16.62 -11.08 -5.90
N LYS A 130 -16.70 -12.37 -5.51
CA LYS A 130 -17.13 -12.76 -4.16
C LYS A 130 -16.28 -12.14 -3.06
N LEU A 131 -14.97 -12.05 -3.28
CA LEU A 131 -14.07 -11.41 -2.32
C LEU A 131 -14.42 -9.93 -2.18
N LEU A 132 -14.43 -9.15 -3.27
CA LEU A 132 -14.78 -7.72 -3.22
C LEU A 132 -16.18 -7.47 -2.66
N ASP A 133 -17.12 -8.33 -3.04
CA ASP A 133 -18.48 -8.32 -2.55
C ASP A 133 -18.54 -8.43 -1.03
N SER A 134 -17.79 -9.39 -0.45
CA SER A 134 -17.68 -9.54 1.01
C SER A 134 -16.97 -8.37 1.68
N ILE A 135 -15.99 -7.75 1.01
CA ILE A 135 -15.27 -6.57 1.54
C ILE A 135 -16.21 -5.38 1.62
N VAL A 136 -16.99 -5.13 0.56
CA VAL A 136 -17.96 -4.04 0.52
C VAL A 136 -19.03 -4.22 1.60
N GLU A 137 -19.48 -5.46 1.84
CA GLU A 137 -20.41 -5.78 2.93
C GLU A 137 -19.77 -5.54 4.31
N GLU A 138 -18.52 -5.95 4.52
CA GLU A 138 -17.81 -5.82 5.80
C GLU A 138 -17.54 -4.35 6.18
N ILE A 139 -17.20 -3.51 5.20
CA ILE A 139 -16.89 -2.10 5.45
C ILE A 139 -18.13 -1.20 5.50
N GLY A 140 -19.30 -1.71 5.09
CA GLY A 140 -20.55 -0.97 5.01
C GLY A 140 -20.77 -0.37 3.62
N GLU A 141 -21.68 -0.96 2.84
CA GLU A 141 -21.93 -0.54 1.46
C GLU A 141 -22.51 0.87 1.33
N GLU A 142 -23.19 1.33 2.37
CA GLU A 142 -23.85 2.64 2.43
C GLU A 142 -22.87 3.80 2.25
N ASN A 143 -21.61 3.59 2.61
CA ASN A 143 -20.56 4.60 2.55
C ASN A 143 -19.59 4.38 1.38
N VAL A 144 -19.75 3.30 0.60
CA VAL A 144 -18.90 3.03 -0.57
C VAL A 144 -19.44 3.76 -1.78
N VAL A 145 -18.73 4.79 -2.22
CA VAL A 145 -19.09 5.58 -3.41
C VAL A 145 -18.45 4.99 -4.66
N GLN A 146 -17.20 4.54 -4.54
CA GLN A 146 -16.39 4.10 -5.66
C GLN A 146 -15.54 2.89 -5.29
N VAL A 147 -15.33 1.99 -6.25
CA VAL A 147 -14.30 0.95 -6.17
C VAL A 147 -13.27 1.16 -7.28
N VAL A 148 -12.00 1.26 -6.91
CA VAL A 148 -10.85 1.38 -7.82
C VAL A 148 -10.05 0.08 -7.77
N MET A 149 -9.80 -0.51 -8.94
CA MET A 149 -8.98 -1.72 -9.09
C MET A 149 -8.02 -1.58 -10.26
N ASP A 150 -7.01 -2.43 -10.36
CA ASP A 150 -6.19 -2.49 -11.56
C ASP A 150 -7.04 -2.80 -12.82
N GLY A 151 -6.51 -2.46 -13.98
CA GLY A 151 -7.22 -2.50 -15.26
C GLY A 151 -7.20 -3.86 -15.94
N ALA A 152 -6.75 -4.93 -15.28
CA ALA A 152 -6.69 -6.25 -15.90
C ALA A 152 -8.10 -6.69 -16.36
N THR A 153 -8.16 -7.42 -17.49
CA THR A 153 -9.42 -7.80 -18.15
C THR A 153 -10.40 -8.58 -17.24
N ASN A 154 -9.87 -9.39 -16.33
CA ASN A 154 -10.65 -10.07 -15.30
C ASN A 154 -11.31 -9.08 -14.32
N LEU A 155 -10.63 -7.99 -13.95
CA LEU A 155 -11.14 -6.98 -13.01
C LEU A 155 -12.19 -6.06 -13.63
N VAL A 156 -12.13 -5.81 -14.94
CA VAL A 156 -13.20 -5.09 -15.66
C VAL A 156 -14.54 -5.84 -15.53
N THR A 157 -14.52 -7.16 -15.73
CA THR A 157 -15.70 -8.01 -15.60
C THR A 157 -16.24 -7.98 -14.17
N VAL A 158 -15.34 -8.08 -13.19
CA VAL A 158 -15.68 -8.02 -11.76
C VAL A 158 -16.29 -6.67 -11.38
N GLY A 159 -15.72 -5.57 -11.85
CA GLY A 159 -16.22 -4.22 -11.62
C GLY A 159 -17.63 -4.04 -12.17
N ARG A 160 -17.90 -4.59 -13.36
CA ARG A 160 -19.24 -4.59 -13.95
C ARG A 160 -20.24 -5.39 -13.11
N MET A 161 -19.88 -6.61 -12.70
CA MET A 161 -20.72 -7.44 -11.82
C MET A 161 -21.03 -6.72 -10.50
N LEU A 162 -20.07 -5.96 -9.96
CA LEU A 162 -20.24 -5.20 -8.73
C LEU A 162 -21.24 -4.05 -8.89
N MET A 163 -21.15 -3.30 -9.99
CA MET A 163 -22.12 -2.24 -10.31
C MET A 163 -23.52 -2.79 -10.61
N GLU A 164 -23.62 -3.98 -11.21
CA GLU A 164 -24.90 -4.68 -11.44
C GLU A 164 -25.56 -5.10 -10.11
N LYS A 165 -24.79 -5.62 -9.14
CA LYS A 165 -25.31 -5.97 -7.81
C LYS A 165 -25.62 -4.72 -6.95
N ARG A 166 -24.77 -3.69 -7.01
CA ARG A 166 -24.86 -2.48 -6.17
C ARG A 166 -24.99 -1.23 -6.99
N THR A 167 -26.22 -0.76 -7.15
CA THR A 167 -26.56 0.38 -8.01
C THR A 167 -26.11 1.74 -7.49
N LYS A 168 -25.70 1.84 -6.22
CA LYS A 168 -25.26 3.09 -5.57
C LYS A 168 -23.75 3.35 -5.65
N LEU A 169 -22.97 2.34 -6.02
CA LEU A 169 -21.53 2.48 -6.21
C LEU A 169 -21.18 2.41 -7.69
N PHE A 170 -20.03 2.97 -8.06
CA PHE A 170 -19.45 2.77 -9.37
C PHE A 170 -18.04 2.19 -9.27
N TRP A 171 -17.65 1.47 -10.32
CA TRP A 171 -16.29 0.97 -10.47
C TRP A 171 -15.54 1.80 -11.51
N SER A 172 -14.24 1.99 -11.29
CA SER A 172 -13.34 2.57 -12.28
C SER A 172 -11.96 1.89 -12.24
N PRO A 173 -11.27 1.78 -13.38
CA PRO A 173 -9.90 1.29 -13.38
C PRO A 173 -8.94 2.29 -12.71
N CYS A 174 -7.80 1.80 -12.22
CA CYS A 174 -6.77 2.61 -11.61
C CYS A 174 -6.11 3.50 -12.67
N ALA A 175 -6.22 4.82 -12.49
CA ALA A 175 -5.64 5.79 -13.43
C ALA A 175 -4.11 5.63 -13.58
N ALA A 176 -3.40 5.29 -12.50
CA ALA A 176 -1.95 5.07 -12.56
C ALA A 176 -1.61 3.87 -13.44
N HIS A 177 -2.38 2.78 -13.32
CA HIS A 177 -2.19 1.60 -14.15
C HIS A 177 -2.61 1.85 -15.61
N CYS A 178 -3.71 2.58 -15.85
CA CYS A 178 -4.09 2.99 -17.21
C CYS A 178 -2.98 3.82 -17.87
N LEU A 179 -2.37 4.75 -17.13
CA LEU A 179 -1.23 5.53 -17.64
C LEU A 179 -0.02 4.65 -17.93
N ASP A 180 0.25 3.65 -17.10
CA ASP A 180 1.33 2.69 -17.30
C ASP A 180 1.13 1.91 -18.60
N LEU A 181 -0.07 1.34 -18.82
CA LEU A 181 -0.43 0.63 -20.06
C LEU A 181 -0.31 1.53 -21.29
N VAL A 182 -0.77 2.78 -21.21
CA VAL A 182 -0.60 3.75 -22.31
C VAL A 182 0.88 3.98 -22.59
N LEU A 183 1.72 4.10 -21.56
CA LEU A 183 3.17 4.29 -21.71
C LEU A 183 3.88 3.04 -22.25
N GLU A 184 3.39 1.84 -21.90
CA GLU A 184 3.85 0.56 -22.45
C GLU A 184 3.54 0.46 -23.94
N ASP A 185 2.29 0.67 -24.35
CA ASP A 185 1.88 0.66 -25.77
C ASP A 185 2.66 1.67 -26.60
N ILE A 186 2.83 2.90 -26.08
CA ILE A 186 3.69 3.90 -26.71
C ILE A 186 5.10 3.34 -26.83
N GLY A 187 5.62 2.72 -25.77
CA GLY A 187 6.94 2.14 -25.76
C GLY A 187 7.13 1.07 -26.83
N GLU A 188 6.13 0.21 -27.04
CA GLU A 188 6.12 -0.80 -28.09
C GLU A 188 6.10 -0.18 -29.49
N LEU A 189 5.22 0.79 -29.74
CA LEU A 189 5.13 1.50 -31.03
C LEU A 189 6.43 2.24 -31.38
N LEU A 190 7.14 2.76 -30.37
CA LEU A 190 8.42 3.45 -30.55
C LEU A 190 9.63 2.50 -30.50
N GLY A 191 9.42 1.22 -30.19
CA GLY A 191 10.46 0.23 -29.94
C GLY A 191 11.38 0.57 -28.75
N ARG A 192 10.89 1.35 -27.76
CA ARG A 192 11.64 1.85 -26.60
C ARG A 192 10.75 2.11 -25.39
N GLU A 193 11.08 1.53 -24.24
CA GLU A 193 10.40 1.80 -22.97
C GLU A 193 10.53 3.28 -22.54
N LEU A 194 9.39 3.94 -22.31
CA LEU A 194 9.32 5.36 -21.91
C LEU A 194 9.46 5.56 -20.41
N ALA A 195 8.86 4.68 -19.62
CA ALA A 195 9.10 4.62 -18.19
C ALA A 195 10.48 3.99 -17.97
N ARG A 196 11.37 4.68 -17.26
CA ARG A 196 12.68 4.11 -16.90
C ARG A 196 12.82 4.10 -15.39
N PRO A 197 12.44 2.99 -14.73
CA PRO A 197 12.74 2.80 -13.31
C PRO A 197 14.25 2.90 -13.12
N ALA A 198 14.72 3.99 -12.52
CA ALA A 198 16.11 4.07 -12.10
C ALA A 198 16.27 3.35 -10.76
N VAL A 199 17.45 2.78 -10.52
CA VAL A 199 17.83 2.21 -9.22
C VAL A 199 17.65 3.23 -8.08
N THR A 200 17.72 4.54 -8.39
CA THR A 200 17.39 5.61 -7.46
C THR A 200 16.08 6.33 -7.84
N ARG A 201 15.12 6.40 -6.91
CA ARG A 201 13.81 7.06 -7.13
C ARG A 201 13.94 8.52 -7.61
N PHE A 202 15.05 9.19 -7.27
CA PHE A 202 15.35 10.57 -7.70
C PHE A 202 15.65 10.69 -9.20
N ALA A 203 16.24 9.67 -9.82
CA ALA A 203 16.56 9.69 -11.24
C ALA A 203 15.40 9.18 -12.11
N THR A 204 14.47 8.39 -11.56
CA THR A 204 13.32 7.85 -12.29
C THR A 204 12.52 8.95 -12.98
N SER A 205 12.11 9.99 -12.25
CA SER A 205 11.35 11.10 -12.83
C SER A 205 12.14 11.85 -13.91
N TYR A 206 13.44 12.08 -13.70
CA TYR A 206 14.30 12.75 -14.67
C TYR A 206 14.49 11.93 -15.95
N LEU A 207 14.75 10.62 -15.82
CA LEU A 207 14.94 9.72 -16.96
C LEU A 207 13.65 9.54 -17.75
N THR A 208 12.51 9.34 -17.08
CA THR A 208 11.20 9.26 -17.73
C THR A 208 10.87 10.56 -18.47
N LEU A 209 11.08 11.74 -17.86
CA LEU A 209 10.86 13.02 -18.53
C LEU A 209 11.82 13.25 -19.71
N ASN A 210 13.07 12.81 -19.60
CA ASN A 210 14.04 12.89 -20.69
C ASN A 210 13.64 11.96 -21.85
N CYS A 211 13.17 10.74 -21.58
CA CYS A 211 12.62 9.84 -22.60
C CYS A 211 11.40 10.47 -23.31
N ILE A 212 10.44 11.00 -22.56
CA ILE A 212 9.26 11.69 -23.12
C ILE A 212 9.70 12.87 -24.00
N LYS A 213 10.67 13.68 -23.54
CA LYS A 213 11.19 14.81 -24.31
C LYS A 213 11.84 14.36 -25.61
N GLN A 214 12.65 13.29 -25.59
CA GLN A 214 13.29 12.73 -26.78
C GLN A 214 12.26 12.19 -27.77
N GLN A 215 11.14 11.64 -27.28
CA GLN A 215 10.09 11.04 -28.10
C GLN A 215 8.92 11.97 -28.42
N LYS A 216 9.01 13.28 -28.10
CA LYS A 216 7.92 14.26 -28.23
C LYS A 216 7.23 14.25 -29.60
N ASN A 217 7.99 14.15 -30.69
CA ASN A 217 7.41 14.18 -32.04
C ASN A 217 6.67 12.88 -32.36
N ALA A 218 7.24 11.73 -31.97
CA ALA A 218 6.61 10.45 -32.20
C ALA A 218 5.35 10.27 -31.33
N LEU A 219 5.40 10.73 -30.07
CA LEU A 219 4.23 10.84 -29.18
C LEU A 219 3.11 11.68 -29.79
N ARG A 220 3.43 12.83 -30.39
CA ARG A 220 2.44 13.68 -31.05
C ARG A 220 1.82 13.03 -32.28
N SER A 221 2.61 12.32 -33.07
CA SER A 221 2.13 11.59 -34.24
C SER A 221 1.25 10.40 -33.86
N MET A 222 1.53 9.76 -32.72
CA MET A 222 0.76 8.63 -32.22
C MET A 222 -0.71 9.00 -31.94
N PHE A 223 -0.98 10.14 -31.31
CA PHE A 223 -2.37 10.58 -31.05
C PHE A 223 -3.21 10.82 -32.33
N ALA A 224 -2.56 10.86 -33.49
CA ALA A 224 -3.21 10.98 -34.79
C ALA A 224 -3.11 9.70 -35.63
N SER A 225 -2.56 8.60 -35.11
CA SER A 225 -2.41 7.35 -35.87
C SER A 225 -3.67 6.48 -35.81
N GLU A 226 -4.03 5.88 -36.94
CA GLU A 226 -5.14 4.92 -37.00
C GLU A 226 -4.83 3.66 -36.18
N GLU A 227 -3.56 3.22 -36.16
CA GLU A 227 -3.12 2.10 -35.33
C GLU A 227 -3.41 2.33 -33.84
N TRP A 228 -3.08 3.54 -33.32
CA TRP A 228 -3.42 3.90 -31.95
C TRP A 228 -4.93 3.96 -31.76
N ALA A 229 -5.66 4.62 -32.65
CA ALA A 229 -7.13 4.73 -32.57
C ALA A 229 -7.87 3.37 -32.57
N THR A 230 -7.21 2.30 -32.98
CA THR A 230 -7.74 0.92 -32.98
C THR A 230 -7.20 0.04 -31.84
N SER A 231 -6.31 0.55 -30.98
CA SER A 231 -5.78 -0.19 -29.82
C SER A 231 -6.89 -0.48 -28.81
N SER A 232 -6.79 -1.61 -28.10
CA SER A 232 -7.64 -1.95 -26.95
C SER A 232 -7.49 -1.00 -25.76
N HIS A 233 -6.49 -0.12 -25.80
CA HIS A 233 -6.13 0.79 -24.71
C HIS A 233 -6.30 2.28 -25.08
N ALA A 234 -6.75 2.60 -26.29
CA ALA A 234 -7.00 3.96 -26.76
C ALA A 234 -8.36 4.53 -26.35
#